data_AF-Q4WGY9-F1
#
_entry.id   AF-Q4WGY9-F1
#
_cell.length_a   1.000
_cell.length_b   1.000
_cell.length_c   1.000
_cell.angle_alpha   90.00
_cell.angle_beta   90.00
_cell.angle_gamma   90.00
#
_symmetry.space_group_name_H-M   'P 1'
#
loop_
_entity.id
_entity.type
_entity.pdbx_description
1 polymer ?
#
loop_
_entity_poly.entity_id
_entity_poly.type
_entity_poly.pdbx_seq_one_letter_code
_entity_poly.pdbx_strand_id
1 'polypeptide(L)'
;MEYIDHVMDLSDVLNTPGVAIKDRPILDPNIDEAKLELLYGQFADILLQLSTLRLPRIGSLAQIDDFTWEVARRPLSYNANELARLGTLPRSKLPKANETFQSASSYSNMLADLHLEHLTPTERCRRSIWGRRIKSERFCCKSTRLIILMLTYGRVLRLIEELQWLQGGVLLNPDM
;
A
#
# COMPACT_ATOMS: atom_id res chain seq x y z
N MET A 1 -8.80 15.64 -25.24
CA MET A 1 -8.63 15.98 -23.81
C MET A 1 -7.89 17.29 -23.74
N GLU A 2 -8.38 18.24 -22.95
CA GLU A 2 -7.67 19.46 -22.64
C GLU A 2 -6.53 19.13 -21.66
N TYR A 3 -5.32 19.61 -21.93
CA TYR A 3 -4.19 19.44 -21.03
C TYR A 3 -4.35 20.43 -19.87
N ILE A 4 -4.47 19.92 -18.65
CA ILE A 4 -4.55 20.74 -17.45
C ILE A 4 -3.13 20.84 -16.89
N ASP A 5 -2.62 22.07 -16.82
CA ASP A 5 -1.32 22.34 -16.20
C ASP A 5 -1.33 21.89 -14.74
N HIS A 6 -0.35 21.06 -14.40
CA HIS A 6 -0.16 20.59 -13.04
C HIS A 6 0.49 21.68 -12.20
N VAL A 7 -0.28 22.31 -11.31
CA VAL A 7 0.19 23.42 -10.49
C VAL A 7 0.80 22.95 -9.17
N MET A 8 0.15 22.02 -8.47
CA MET A 8 0.56 21.53 -7.14
C MET A 8 -0.24 20.28 -6.75
N ASP A 9 0.38 19.33 -6.06
CA ASP A 9 -0.30 18.15 -5.51
C ASP A 9 -0.79 18.38 -4.07
N LEU A 10 -1.82 17.65 -3.63
CA LEU A 10 -2.25 17.67 -2.23
C LEU A 10 -1.09 17.31 -1.28
N SER A 11 -0.23 16.38 -1.69
CA SER A 11 0.95 15.99 -0.91
C SER A 11 1.85 17.19 -0.62
N ASP A 12 2.01 18.12 -1.58
CA ASP A 12 2.84 19.31 -1.40
C ASP A 12 2.24 20.28 -0.38
N VAL A 13 0.91 20.39 -0.35
CA VAL A 13 0.17 21.25 0.58
C VAL A 13 0.20 20.73 2.01
N LEU A 14 0.17 19.41 2.18
CA LEU A 14 0.18 18.72 3.46
C LEU A 14 1.59 18.51 4.03
N ASN A 15 2.62 18.66 3.20
CA ASN A 15 4.00 18.46 3.62
C ASN A 15 4.51 19.55 4.54
N THR A 16 5.43 19.16 5.43
CA THR A 16 6.17 20.08 6.29
C THR A 16 7.00 21.04 5.42
N PRO A 17 6.89 22.36 5.62
CA PRO A 17 7.64 23.33 4.84
C PRO A 17 9.14 23.12 5.04
N GLY A 18 9.90 23.17 3.94
CA GLY A 18 11.35 22.98 3.95
C GLY A 18 11.84 21.54 3.75
N VAL A 19 10.94 20.56 3.67
CA VAL A 19 11.29 19.20 3.20
C VAL A 19 11.44 19.25 1.68
N ALA A 20 12.55 18.74 1.16
CA ALA A 20 12.77 18.69 -0.28
C ALA A 20 11.77 17.71 -0.93
N ILE A 21 11.29 18.02 -2.14
CA ILE A 21 10.35 17.18 -2.91
C ILE A 21 10.86 15.75 -3.12
N LYS A 22 12.18 15.54 -3.07
CA LYS A 22 12.82 14.22 -3.23
C LYS A 22 12.77 13.36 -1.96
N ASP A 23 12.56 13.99 -0.80
CA ASP A 23 12.50 13.29 0.47
C ASP A 23 11.10 12.76 0.73
N ARG A 24 11.00 11.79 1.64
CA ARG A 24 9.70 11.19 1.97
C ARG A 24 8.79 12.30 2.53
N PRO A 25 7.57 12.47 2.01
CA PRO A 25 6.63 13.46 2.52
C PRO A 25 6.34 13.20 4.01
N ILE A 26 6.42 14.25 4.82
CA ILE A 26 6.09 14.24 6.25
C ILE A 26 4.96 15.25 6.45
N LEU A 27 3.83 14.77 6.97
CA LEU A 27 2.68 15.62 7.29
C LEU A 27 3.11 16.69 8.29
N ASP A 28 2.86 17.96 7.96
CA ASP A 28 3.16 19.07 8.87
C ASP A 28 2.29 18.98 10.14
N PRO A 29 2.89 18.81 11.34
CA PRO A 29 2.13 18.77 12.58
C PRO A 29 1.54 20.13 12.97
N ASN A 30 2.01 21.23 12.38
CA ASN A 30 1.54 22.59 12.66
C ASN A 30 0.56 23.13 11.60
N ILE A 31 0.02 22.25 10.76
CA ILE A 31 -0.98 22.66 9.77
C ILE A 31 -2.24 23.18 10.49
N ASP A 32 -2.76 24.29 10.00
CA ASP A 32 -4.02 24.85 10.48
C ASP A 32 -5.17 23.84 10.32
N GLU A 33 -5.93 23.64 11.38
CA GLU A 33 -6.99 22.63 11.43
C GLU A 33 -8.11 22.94 10.42
N ALA A 34 -8.48 24.22 10.26
CA ALA A 34 -9.50 24.62 9.29
C ALA A 34 -9.05 24.37 7.84
N LYS A 35 -7.76 24.60 7.54
CA LYS A 35 -7.16 24.22 6.25
C LYS A 35 -7.21 22.70 6.04
N LEU A 36 -6.91 21.91 7.07
CA LEU A 36 -6.94 20.45 7.00
C LEU A 36 -8.36 19.93 6.74
N GLU A 37 -9.34 20.44 7.48
CA GLU A 37 -10.76 20.11 7.33
C GLU A 37 -11.25 20.43 5.92
N LEU A 38 -10.91 21.60 5.38
CA LEU A 38 -11.28 21.98 4.01
C LEU A 38 -10.72 21.01 2.97
N LEU A 39 -9.44 20.66 3.06
CA LEU A 39 -8.79 19.78 2.08
C LEU A 39 -9.37 18.36 2.12
N TYR A 40 -9.53 17.80 3.32
CA TYR A 40 -10.13 16.48 3.48
C TYR A 40 -11.61 16.47 3.13
N GLY A 41 -12.35 17.56 3.38
CA GLY A 41 -13.72 17.73 2.95
C GLY A 41 -13.86 17.68 1.43
N GLN A 42 -13.04 18.44 0.70
CA GLN A 42 -13.00 18.39 -0.77
C GLN A 42 -12.65 16.99 -1.29
N PHE A 43 -11.70 16.31 -0.66
CA PHE A 43 -11.35 14.93 -1.01
C PHE A 43 -12.50 13.96 -0.77
N ALA A 44 -13.19 14.10 0.37
CA ALA A 44 -14.35 13.29 0.70
C ALA A 44 -15.47 13.50 -0.33
N ASP A 45 -15.72 14.73 -0.77
CA ASP A 45 -16.71 15.04 -1.81
C ASP A 45 -16.35 14.39 -3.15
N ILE A 46 -15.08 14.45 -3.57
CA ILE A 46 -14.62 13.79 -4.79
C ILE A 46 -14.78 12.27 -4.67
N LEU A 47 -14.35 11.68 -3.55
CA LEU A 47 -14.50 10.24 -3.30
C LEU A 47 -15.96 9.82 -3.28
N LEU A 48 -16.84 10.64 -2.72
CA LEU A 48 -18.28 10.41 -2.72
C LEU A 48 -18.83 10.42 -4.14
N GLN A 49 -18.49 11.41 -4.95
CA GLN A 49 -18.87 11.46 -6.36
C GLN A 49 -18.38 10.22 -7.12
N LEU A 50 -17.10 9.84 -6.92
CA LEU A 50 -16.53 8.65 -7.55
C LEU A 50 -17.20 7.35 -7.10
N SER A 51 -17.66 7.27 -5.85
CA SER A 51 -18.35 6.09 -5.31
C SER A 51 -19.71 5.85 -5.98
N THR A 52 -20.37 6.91 -6.46
CA THR A 52 -21.66 6.81 -7.14
C THR A 52 -21.54 6.42 -8.61
N LEU A 53 -20.34 6.49 -9.18
CA LEU A 53 -20.11 6.17 -10.59
C LEU A 53 -20.33 4.68 -10.83
N ARG A 54 -21.25 4.37 -11.75
CA ARG A 54 -21.48 3.02 -12.25
C ARG A 54 -20.79 2.86 -13.59
N LEU A 55 -19.60 2.27 -13.56
CA LEU A 55 -18.86 1.91 -14.76
C LEU A 55 -19.19 0.47 -15.18
N PRO A 56 -19.38 0.20 -16.49
CA PRO A 56 -19.76 -1.13 -16.96
C PRO A 56 -18.63 -2.15 -16.85
N ARG A 57 -17.36 -1.69 -16.84
CA ARG A 57 -16.16 -2.52 -16.86
C ARG A 57 -15.01 -1.87 -16.10
N ILE A 58 -14.17 -2.71 -15.49
CA ILE A 58 -12.93 -2.35 -14.81
C ILE A 58 -11.76 -2.85 -15.67
N GLY A 59 -10.89 -1.93 -16.07
CA GLY A 59 -9.75 -2.21 -16.93
C GLY A 59 -8.93 -0.94 -17.20
N SER A 60 -7.96 -1.05 -18.10
CA SER A 60 -7.17 0.07 -18.60
C SER A 60 -7.66 0.48 -19.99
N LEU A 61 -7.57 1.78 -20.27
CA LEU A 61 -7.90 2.35 -21.56
C LEU A 61 -6.91 1.85 -22.62
N ALA A 62 -7.45 1.46 -23.77
CA ALA A 62 -6.72 1.16 -24.97
C ALA A 62 -7.31 1.99 -26.11
N GLN A 63 -6.43 2.58 -26.89
CA GLN A 63 -6.81 3.25 -28.11
C GLN A 63 -7.11 2.18 -29.16
N ILE A 64 -8.33 2.20 -29.72
CA ILE A 64 -8.76 1.28 -30.78
C ILE A 64 -8.55 1.92 -32.15
N ASP A 65 -8.86 3.22 -32.26
CA ASP A 65 -8.65 4.05 -33.44
C ASP A 65 -8.14 5.44 -33.03
N ASP A 66 -7.91 6.34 -33.99
CA ASP A 66 -7.30 7.66 -33.73
C ASP A 66 -8.11 8.54 -32.76
N PHE A 67 -9.41 8.27 -32.54
CA PHE A 67 -10.30 9.10 -31.71
C PHE A 67 -11.10 8.32 -30.66
N THR A 68 -11.06 6.99 -30.68
CA THR A 68 -11.87 6.11 -29.83
C THR A 68 -11.00 5.37 -28.83
N TRP A 69 -11.38 5.51 -27.57
CA TRP A 69 -10.77 4.86 -26.42
C TRP A 69 -11.76 3.93 -25.77
N GLU A 70 -11.36 2.69 -25.53
CA GLU A 70 -12.18 1.72 -24.81
C GLU A 70 -11.41 1.05 -23.69
N VAL A 71 -12.15 0.54 -22.71
CA VAL A 71 -11.61 -0.29 -21.63
C VAL A 71 -11.41 -1.71 -22.16
N ALA A 72 -10.24 -1.98 -22.74
CA ALA A 72 -9.92 -3.26 -23.39
C ALA A 72 -8.69 -3.96 -22.82
N ARG A 73 -7.96 -3.32 -21.90
CA ARG A 73 -6.73 -3.88 -21.29
C ARG A 73 -6.91 -4.17 -19.81
N ARG A 74 -6.01 -4.99 -19.28
CA ARG A 74 -5.97 -5.29 -17.83
C ARG A 74 -5.85 -4.04 -16.98
N PRO A 75 -6.49 -4.01 -15.81
CA PRO A 75 -6.30 -2.94 -14.84
C PRO A 75 -4.81 -2.83 -14.46
N LEU A 76 -4.28 -1.61 -14.52
CA LEU A 76 -2.89 -1.31 -14.12
C LEU A 76 -2.88 -0.68 -12.72
N SER A 77 -3.30 -1.45 -11.70
CA SER A 77 -3.22 -0.94 -10.33
C SER A 77 -1.76 -0.77 -9.91
N TYR A 78 -1.50 0.28 -9.12
CA TYR A 78 -0.18 0.54 -8.58
C TYR A 78 0.39 -0.69 -7.86
N ASN A 79 -0.42 -1.32 -7.01
CA ASN A 79 -0.03 -2.52 -6.28
C ASN A 79 0.38 -3.69 -7.20
N ALA A 80 -0.38 -3.97 -8.27
CA ALA A 80 -0.03 -5.03 -9.21
C ALA A 80 1.28 -4.72 -9.97
N ASN A 81 1.53 -3.45 -10.27
CA ASN A 81 2.79 -3.02 -10.88
C ASN A 81 3.97 -3.17 -9.91
N GLU A 82 3.81 -2.78 -8.65
CA GLU A 82 4.85 -2.91 -7.63
C GLU A 82 5.14 -4.38 -7.29
N LEU A 83 4.13 -5.25 -7.26
CA LEU A 83 4.33 -6.70 -7.11
C LEU A 83 5.18 -7.30 -8.24
N ALA A 84 5.07 -6.77 -9.45
CA ALA A 84 5.87 -7.22 -10.59
C ALA A 84 7.26 -6.56 -10.65
N ARG A 85 7.41 -5.33 -10.14
CA ARG A 85 8.67 -4.58 -10.15
C ARG A 85 9.59 -4.93 -8.98
N LEU A 86 9.03 -4.91 -7.76
CA LEU A 86 9.76 -5.11 -6.51
C LEU A 86 9.52 -6.49 -5.91
N GLY A 87 8.38 -7.11 -6.22
CA GLY A 87 8.04 -8.43 -5.73
C GLY A 87 8.72 -9.56 -6.49
N THR A 88 8.54 -10.77 -5.98
CA THR A 88 8.98 -12.02 -6.60
C THR A 88 7.94 -12.61 -7.56
N LEU A 89 6.86 -11.86 -7.83
CA LEU A 89 5.75 -12.35 -8.65
C LEU A 89 6.13 -12.27 -10.13
N PRO A 90 6.19 -13.40 -10.86
CA PRO A 90 6.51 -13.37 -12.27
C PRO A 90 5.38 -12.71 -13.07
N ARG A 91 5.74 -11.94 -14.10
CA ARG A 91 4.78 -11.24 -14.96
C ARG A 91 3.75 -12.15 -15.64
N SER A 92 4.08 -13.43 -15.82
CA SER A 92 3.18 -14.45 -16.37
C SER A 92 1.97 -14.76 -15.47
N LYS A 93 2.05 -14.42 -14.18
CA LYS A 93 0.97 -14.58 -13.20
C LYS A 93 0.01 -13.40 -13.12
N LEU A 94 0.39 -12.27 -13.72
CA LEU A 94 -0.53 -11.14 -13.85
C LEU A 94 -1.68 -11.51 -14.80
N PRO A 95 -2.84 -10.85 -14.67
CA PRO A 95 -3.94 -10.97 -15.62
C PRO A 95 -3.46 -10.78 -17.06
N LYS A 96 -4.11 -11.46 -18.01
CA LYS A 96 -3.75 -11.36 -19.43
C LYS A 96 -3.87 -9.91 -19.89
N ALA A 97 -3.05 -9.50 -20.86
CA ALA A 97 -3.01 -8.10 -21.30
C ALA A 97 -4.38 -7.53 -21.71
N ASN A 98 -5.26 -8.37 -22.28
CA ASN A 98 -6.59 -7.99 -22.78
C ASN A 98 -7.73 -8.39 -21.83
N GLU A 99 -7.41 -8.74 -20.59
CA GLU A 99 -8.40 -9.17 -19.60
C GLU A 99 -9.10 -7.96 -18.97
N THR A 100 -10.41 -8.00 -18.85
CA THR A 100 -11.20 -6.94 -18.19
C THR A 100 -12.22 -7.57 -17.26
N PHE A 101 -12.68 -6.81 -16.27
CA PHE A 101 -13.61 -7.31 -15.26
C PHE A 101 -14.94 -6.58 -15.37
N GLN A 102 -16.05 -7.34 -15.37
CA GLN A 102 -17.40 -6.78 -15.43
C GLN A 102 -17.96 -6.45 -14.04
N SER A 103 -17.36 -6.98 -12.98
CA SER A 103 -17.80 -6.76 -11.60
C SER A 103 -16.63 -6.41 -10.67
N ALA A 104 -16.93 -5.59 -9.66
CA ALA A 104 -15.97 -5.24 -8.61
C ALA A 104 -15.54 -6.45 -7.77
N SER A 105 -16.43 -7.43 -7.58
CA SER A 105 -16.11 -8.66 -6.85
C SER A 105 -15.07 -9.52 -7.55
N SER A 106 -15.21 -9.71 -8.87
CA SER A 106 -14.25 -10.46 -9.67
C SER A 106 -12.88 -9.77 -9.68
N TYR A 107 -12.86 -8.45 -9.81
CA TYR A 107 -11.64 -7.67 -9.72
C TYR A 107 -10.97 -7.77 -8.33
N SER A 108 -11.76 -7.68 -7.25
CA SER A 108 -11.24 -7.77 -5.88
C SER A 108 -10.67 -9.15 -5.57
N ASN A 109 -11.32 -10.21 -6.03
CA ASN A 109 -10.82 -11.58 -5.91
C ASN A 109 -9.48 -11.74 -6.64
N MET A 110 -9.37 -11.23 -7.87
CA MET A 110 -8.11 -11.26 -8.61
C MET A 110 -6.97 -10.54 -7.87
N LEU A 111 -7.24 -9.39 -7.25
CA LEU A 111 -6.24 -8.70 -6.43
C LEU A 111 -5.83 -9.53 -5.22
N ALA A 112 -6.78 -10.17 -4.53
CA ALA A 112 -6.50 -11.05 -3.41
C ALA A 112 -5.64 -12.25 -3.83
N ASP A 113 -5.97 -12.88 -4.96
CA ASP A 113 -5.21 -13.98 -5.53
C ASP A 113 -3.77 -13.56 -5.86
N LEU A 114 -3.57 -12.39 -6.47
CA LEU A 114 -2.23 -11.85 -6.73
C LEU A 114 -1.40 -11.67 -5.44
N HIS A 115 -2.04 -11.17 -4.37
CA HIS A 115 -1.38 -11.03 -3.08
C HIS A 115 -1.02 -12.38 -2.46
N LEU A 116 -1.92 -13.37 -2.51
CA LEU A 116 -1.63 -14.73 -2.03
C LEU A 116 -0.51 -15.38 -2.84
N GLU A 117 -0.54 -15.25 -4.17
CA GLU A 117 0.51 -15.77 -5.05
C GLU A 117 1.87 -15.14 -4.78
N HIS A 118 1.93 -13.87 -4.39
CA HIS A 118 3.18 -13.24 -3.97
C HIS A 118 3.70 -13.78 -2.62
N LEU A 119 2.81 -14.11 -1.68
CA LEU A 119 3.20 -14.62 -0.36
C LEU A 119 3.71 -16.07 -0.41
N THR A 120 3.13 -16.92 -1.28
CA THR A 120 3.45 -18.36 -1.28
C THR A 120 4.92 -18.72 -1.60
N PRO A 121 5.62 -18.10 -2.58
CA PRO A 121 7.05 -18.35 -2.80
C PRO A 121 7.90 -17.84 -1.64
N THR A 122 7.50 -16.71 -1.04
CA THR A 122 8.21 -16.09 0.10
C THR A 122 8.16 -17.01 1.32
N GLU A 123 7.02 -17.61 1.63
CA GLU A 123 6.87 -18.60 2.68
C GLU A 123 7.57 -19.93 2.37
N ARG A 124 7.49 -20.41 1.12
CA ARG A 124 8.17 -21.64 0.70
C ARG A 124 9.68 -21.50 0.80
N CYS A 125 10.23 -20.36 0.38
CA CYS A 125 11.63 -20.03 0.55
C CYS A 125 12.00 -20.02 2.04
N ARG A 126 11.21 -19.32 2.88
CA ARG A 126 11.39 -19.29 4.34
C ARG A 126 11.38 -20.70 4.95
N ARG A 127 10.36 -21.52 4.72
CA ARG A 127 10.27 -22.91 5.24
C ARG A 127 11.42 -23.79 4.77
N SER A 128 11.83 -23.67 3.51
CA SER A 128 12.93 -24.47 2.96
C SER A 128 14.32 -24.08 3.49
N ILE A 129 14.48 -22.83 3.97
CA ILE A 129 15.70 -22.34 4.62
C ILE A 129 15.77 -22.82 6.08
N TRP A 130 14.64 -22.86 6.80
CA TRP A 130 14.59 -23.45 8.16
C TRP A 130 14.77 -24.97 8.15
N GLY A 131 14.24 -25.68 7.14
CA GLY A 131 14.40 -27.14 7.00
C GLY A 131 15.78 -27.61 6.53
N ARG A 132 16.61 -26.72 5.95
CA ARG A 132 17.95 -27.08 5.43
C ARG A 132 19.11 -26.59 6.29
N ARG A 133 18.88 -25.80 7.33
CA ARG A 133 19.95 -25.23 8.17
C ARG A 133 20.28 -26.11 9.39
N ILE A 134 20.68 -27.36 9.13
CA ILE A 134 21.52 -28.18 10.04
C ILE A 134 22.87 -28.55 9.39
N LYS A 135 23.10 -28.32 8.09
CA LYS A 135 24.43 -28.54 7.50
C LYS A 135 24.84 -27.42 6.53
N SER A 136 26.05 -26.94 6.78
CA SER A 136 26.90 -26.03 6.00
C SER A 136 26.48 -24.57 5.87
N GLU A 137 27.26 -23.74 6.58
CA GLU A 137 27.36 -22.31 6.43
C GLU A 137 28.15 -21.95 5.17
N ARG A 138 27.57 -21.06 4.36
CA ARG A 138 28.13 -19.81 3.81
C ARG A 138 27.47 -19.55 2.45
N PHE A 139 27.15 -18.28 2.17
CA PHE A 139 26.48 -17.76 0.96
C PHE A 139 24.95 -17.75 0.92
N CYS A 140 24.33 -17.05 1.87
CA CYS A 140 23.25 -16.10 1.54
C CYS A 140 22.82 -15.40 2.83
N CYS A 141 23.48 -14.29 3.16
CA CYS A 141 22.86 -13.12 3.79
C CYS A 141 23.92 -12.18 4.35
N LYS A 142 24.19 -11.08 3.64
CA LYS A 142 24.64 -9.84 4.30
C LYS A 142 23.48 -9.04 4.89
N SER A 143 22.21 -9.45 4.70
CA SER A 143 21.03 -8.76 5.23
C SER A 143 20.46 -9.35 6.53
N THR A 144 21.08 -10.38 7.12
CA THR A 144 20.58 -11.05 8.35
C THR A 144 21.08 -10.41 9.65
N ARG A 145 22.03 -9.47 9.62
CA ARG A 145 22.46 -8.80 10.86
C ARG A 145 21.43 -7.81 11.43
N LEU A 146 20.53 -7.25 10.62
CA LEU A 146 19.50 -6.32 11.13
C LEU A 146 18.27 -7.04 11.73
N ILE A 147 17.87 -8.19 11.19
CA ILE A 147 16.62 -8.86 11.62
C ILE A 147 16.81 -9.66 12.91
N ILE A 148 18.01 -10.21 13.16
CA ILE A 148 18.29 -10.89 14.44
C ILE A 148 18.33 -9.88 15.60
N LEU A 149 18.80 -8.66 15.37
CA LEU A 149 18.74 -7.59 16.38
C LEU A 149 17.28 -7.21 16.70
N MET A 150 16.40 -7.18 15.70
CA MET A 150 14.97 -6.92 15.92
C MET A 150 14.27 -8.02 16.72
N LEU A 151 14.68 -9.29 16.57
CA LEU A 151 14.06 -10.42 17.28
C LEU A 151 14.54 -10.61 18.71
N THR A 152 15.75 -10.15 19.06
CA THR A 152 16.18 -10.08 20.47
C THR A 152 15.60 -8.86 21.18
N TYR A 153 15.45 -7.72 20.51
CA TYR A 153 14.76 -6.54 21.07
C TYR A 153 13.23 -6.74 21.21
N GLY A 154 12.61 -7.56 20.37
CA GLY A 154 11.17 -7.88 20.43
C GLY A 154 10.73 -8.74 21.64
N ARG A 155 11.67 -9.26 22.43
CA ARG A 155 11.34 -9.86 23.75
C ARG A 155 11.48 -8.86 24.90
N VAL A 156 12.27 -7.80 24.75
CA VAL A 156 12.39 -6.74 25.76
C VAL A 156 11.22 -5.74 25.66
N LEU A 157 10.75 -5.41 24.45
CA LEU A 157 9.59 -4.52 24.31
C LEU A 157 8.28 -5.10 24.87
N ARG A 158 8.15 -6.43 24.92
CA ARG A 158 6.96 -7.08 25.50
C ARG A 158 6.88 -6.96 27.03
N LEU A 159 7.98 -6.58 27.70
CA LEU A 159 7.99 -6.24 29.13
C LEU A 159 7.73 -4.74 29.37
N ILE A 160 7.96 -3.88 28.38
CA ILE A 160 7.68 -2.44 28.49
C ILE A 160 6.19 -2.16 28.21
N GLU A 161 5.56 -2.90 27.29
CA GLU A 161 4.13 -2.75 26.99
C GLU A 161 3.23 -3.24 28.13
N GLU A 162 3.65 -4.24 28.93
CA GLU A 162 2.93 -4.64 30.15
C GLU A 162 3.16 -3.71 31.36
N LEU A 163 4.26 -2.95 31.41
CA LEU A 163 4.47 -1.96 32.47
C LEU A 163 3.76 -0.63 32.19
N GLN A 164 3.41 -0.35 30.94
CA GLN A 164 2.69 0.88 30.55
C GLN A 164 1.17 0.77 30.73
N TRP A 165 0.62 -0.45 30.87
CA TRP A 165 -0.78 -0.68 31.24
C TRP A 165 -1.06 -0.59 32.76
N LEU A 166 -0.04 -0.60 33.63
CA LEU A 166 -0.20 -0.59 35.10
C LEU A 166 0.01 0.77 35.78
N GLN A 167 0.22 1.87 35.04
CA GLN A 167 0.36 3.22 35.64
C GLN A 167 -0.53 4.33 35.04
N GLY A 168 -1.53 4.01 34.21
CA GLY A 168 -2.34 5.02 33.52
C GLY A 168 -3.82 5.13 33.91
N GLY A 169 -4.30 4.38 34.90
CA GLY A 169 -5.73 4.32 35.24
C GLY A 169 -6.03 4.70 36.68
N VAL A 170 -5.96 5.99 37.02
CA VAL A 170 -6.55 6.54 38.25
C VAL A 170 -7.30 7.83 37.94
N LEU A 171 -8.63 7.70 38.07
CA LEU A 171 -9.64 8.69 38.46
C LEU A 171 -9.86 9.96 37.61
N LEU A 172 -11.00 9.94 36.90
CA LEU A 172 -12.04 10.95 37.12
C LEU A 172 -13.38 10.24 37.42
N ASN A 173 -13.76 10.22 38.70
CA ASN A 173 -15.14 10.09 39.23
C ASN A 173 -15.74 11.53 39.25
N PRO A 174 -17.07 11.79 39.36
CA PRO A 174 -18.11 10.95 39.98
C PRO A 174 -19.48 10.91 39.25
N ASP A 175 -20.13 9.74 39.26
CA ASP A 175 -21.57 9.63 39.54
C ASP A 175 -21.84 8.18 40.00
N MET A 176 -22.26 8.08 41.27
CA MET A 176 -22.54 6.89 42.10
C MET A 176 -21.35 6.11 42.69
#